data_AF-A0A2E1DJ31-F1
#
_entry.id   AF-A0A2E1DJ31-F1
#
_cell.length_a   1.000
_cell.length_b   1.000
_cell.length_c   1.000
_cell.angle_alpha   90.00
_cell.angle_beta   90.00
_cell.angle_gamma   90.00
#
_symmetry.space_group_name_H-M   'P 1'
#
loop_
_entity.id
_entity.type
_entity.pdbx_description
1 polymer ?
#
loop_
_entity_poly.entity_id
_entity_poly.type
_entity_poly.pdbx_seq_one_letter_code
_entity_poly.pdbx_strand_id
1 'polypeptide(L)'
;MKKIITLISILILILKPLEIRSQDKDYPWQISFGANAVDIEADTNTSISEFFNVDGNWNVSKSPISMLSISKYVGENFSFGVGASFNSISKYATGLELSDITNDYFSIDAMLKYDLSELLAIKVLGTTFEPFVGIGPGWTSFSDQDGLTANFSLGVNYWLTETFGFVAMSEYKHNLDDIDEGLMLDEGGTMRWSLMFVIKFGKIE
;
A
#
# COMPACT_ATOMS: atom_id res chain seq x y z
N MET A 1 -23.00 -27.77 31.95
CA MET A 1 -22.95 -26.34 31.56
C MET A 1 -21.76 -25.59 32.17
N LYS A 2 -21.64 -25.49 33.51
CA LYS A 2 -20.52 -24.78 34.17
C LYS A 2 -19.12 -25.23 33.70
N LYS A 3 -18.87 -26.55 33.58
CA LYS A 3 -17.58 -27.10 33.13
C LYS A 3 -17.22 -26.76 31.67
N ILE A 4 -18.21 -26.62 30.78
CA ILE A 4 -18.00 -26.23 29.38
C ILE A 4 -17.67 -24.74 29.30
N ILE A 5 -18.38 -23.92 30.08
CA ILE A 5 -18.10 -22.47 30.18
C ILE A 5 -16.69 -22.25 30.75
N THR A 6 -16.29 -22.98 31.80
CA THR A 6 -14.93 -22.90 32.35
C THR A 6 -13.86 -23.33 31.34
N LEU A 7 -14.11 -24.39 30.55
CA LEU A 7 -13.17 -24.84 29.53
C LEU A 7 -13.02 -23.81 28.40
N ILE A 8 -14.13 -23.20 27.96
CA ILE A 8 -14.14 -22.13 26.95
C ILE A 8 -13.43 -20.88 27.49
N SER A 9 -13.67 -20.49 28.74
CA SER A 9 -12.99 -19.37 29.38
C SER A 9 -11.48 -19.60 29.50
N ILE A 10 -11.05 -20.81 29.84
CA ILE A 10 -9.63 -21.19 29.89
C ILE A 10 -9.02 -21.18 28.49
N LEU A 11 -9.73 -21.68 27.47
CA LEU A 11 -9.28 -21.64 26.08
C LEU A 11 -9.10 -20.20 25.57
N ILE A 12 -10.03 -19.30 25.91
CA ILE A 12 -9.95 -17.87 25.60
C ILE A 12 -8.82 -17.17 26.38
N LEU A 13 -8.50 -17.62 27.60
CA LEU A 13 -7.38 -17.11 28.40
C LEU A 13 -6.00 -17.63 27.92
N ILE A 14 -5.96 -18.80 27.28
CA ILE A 14 -4.75 -19.37 26.66
C ILE A 14 -4.48 -18.74 25.29
N LEU A 15 -5.53 -18.28 24.60
CA LEU A 15 -5.44 -17.35 23.48
C LEU A 15 -5.09 -15.94 23.98
N LYS A 16 -3.95 -15.78 24.64
CA LYS A 16 -3.33 -14.46 24.70
C LYS A 16 -3.16 -13.99 23.25
N PRO A 17 -3.60 -12.78 22.88
CA PRO A 17 -3.21 -12.25 21.58
C PRO A 17 -1.68 -12.20 21.61
N LEU A 18 -1.04 -13.06 20.82
CA LEU A 18 0.33 -12.79 20.40
C LEU A 18 0.23 -11.41 19.73
N GLU A 19 0.98 -10.43 20.24
CA GLU A 19 1.15 -9.16 19.56
C GLU A 19 1.96 -9.46 18.29
N ILE A 20 1.26 -9.89 17.24
CA ILE A 20 1.88 -10.16 15.94
C ILE A 20 2.11 -8.81 15.28
N ARG A 21 3.29 -8.24 15.51
CA ARG A 21 3.74 -6.94 14.99
C ARG A 21 4.15 -6.97 13.52
N SER A 22 4.06 -5.86 12.80
CA SER A 22 4.40 -5.76 11.37
C SER A 22 5.85 -6.06 11.07
N GLN A 23 6.70 -5.19 11.55
CA GLN A 23 8.13 -5.24 11.34
C GLN A 23 8.75 -4.70 12.62
N ASP A 24 9.63 -5.48 13.21
CA ASP A 24 10.28 -5.15 14.47
C ASP A 24 11.74 -5.61 14.44
N LYS A 25 12.43 -5.49 15.56
CA LYS A 25 13.82 -5.92 15.69
C LYS A 25 13.99 -7.42 15.43
N ASP A 26 12.98 -8.22 15.73
CA ASP A 26 13.04 -9.67 15.61
C ASP A 26 12.80 -10.10 14.15
N TYR A 27 11.88 -9.45 13.43
CA TYR A 27 11.64 -9.69 12.00
C TYR A 27 11.95 -8.42 11.19
N PRO A 28 13.24 -8.10 10.97
CA PRO A 28 13.63 -6.82 10.42
C PRO A 28 13.34 -6.69 8.94
N TRP A 29 13.19 -7.77 8.17
CA TRP A 29 12.97 -7.69 6.72
C TRP A 29 11.53 -8.02 6.35
N GLN A 30 11.01 -7.34 5.35
CA GLN A 30 9.67 -7.57 4.80
C GLN A 30 9.74 -7.49 3.28
N ILE A 31 9.17 -8.47 2.60
CA ILE A 31 8.92 -8.44 1.16
C ILE A 31 7.42 -8.55 0.92
N SER A 32 6.90 -7.74 0.01
CA SER A 32 5.49 -7.74 -0.36
C SER A 32 5.34 -7.74 -1.87
N PHE A 33 4.32 -8.42 -2.37
CA PHE A 33 3.98 -8.45 -3.79
C PHE A 33 2.48 -8.59 -3.97
N GLY A 34 1.94 -8.02 -5.04
CA GLY A 34 0.52 -8.16 -5.34
C GLY A 34 0.08 -7.23 -6.44
N ALA A 35 -1.22 -6.93 -6.43
CA ALA A 35 -1.85 -6.09 -7.42
C ALA A 35 -1.96 -4.66 -6.90
N ASN A 36 -1.95 -3.71 -7.82
CA ASN A 36 -2.31 -2.34 -7.58
C ASN A 36 -3.24 -1.81 -8.68
N ALA A 37 -3.96 -0.77 -8.34
CA ALA A 37 -4.79 0.00 -9.23
C ALA A 37 -4.34 1.45 -9.18
N VAL A 38 -4.31 2.10 -10.34
CA VAL A 38 -3.82 3.47 -10.51
C VAL A 38 -4.95 4.33 -11.03
N ASP A 39 -5.17 5.44 -10.34
CA ASP A 39 -6.06 6.53 -10.72
C ASP A 39 -5.22 7.77 -10.99
N ILE A 40 -5.30 8.27 -12.23
CA ILE A 40 -4.46 9.37 -12.76
C ILE A 40 -5.18 10.71 -12.58
N GLU A 41 -6.48 10.72 -12.23
CA GLU A 41 -7.34 11.90 -12.15
C GLU A 41 -7.43 12.47 -10.71
N ALA A 42 -6.38 12.27 -9.89
CA ALA A 42 -6.38 12.74 -8.51
C ALA A 42 -6.14 14.26 -8.46
N ASP A 43 -7.19 15.05 -8.68
CA ASP A 43 -7.15 16.50 -8.65
C ASP A 43 -7.26 17.08 -7.21
N THR A 44 -7.08 18.39 -7.08
CA THR A 44 -7.15 19.10 -5.78
C THR A 44 -8.59 19.31 -5.27
N ASN A 45 -9.62 19.00 -6.06
CA ASN A 45 -11.03 19.10 -5.70
C ASN A 45 -11.67 17.75 -5.32
N THR A 46 -10.92 16.65 -5.48
CA THR A 46 -11.38 15.30 -5.20
C THR A 46 -11.66 15.14 -3.69
N SER A 47 -12.90 14.81 -3.37
CA SER A 47 -13.33 14.56 -1.99
C SER A 47 -12.66 13.30 -1.43
N ILE A 48 -12.43 13.26 -0.11
CA ILE A 48 -11.94 12.04 0.58
C ILE A 48 -12.84 10.82 0.28
N SER A 49 -14.14 11.04 0.06
CA SER A 49 -15.09 9.99 -0.31
C SER A 49 -14.91 9.48 -1.74
N GLU A 50 -14.41 10.31 -2.65
CA GLU A 50 -14.19 9.96 -4.07
C GLU A 50 -12.92 9.13 -4.24
N PHE A 51 -11.92 9.29 -3.36
CA PHE A 51 -10.75 8.39 -3.30
C PHE A 51 -11.10 6.91 -3.06
N PHE A 52 -12.25 6.61 -2.46
CA PHE A 52 -12.73 5.24 -2.22
C PHE A 52 -13.85 4.80 -3.17
N ASN A 53 -14.23 5.64 -4.15
CA ASN A 53 -15.29 5.33 -5.10
C ASN A 53 -14.70 4.55 -6.30
N VAL A 54 -14.89 3.24 -6.31
CA VAL A 54 -14.36 2.32 -7.34
C VAL A 54 -15.25 2.29 -8.59
N ASP A 55 -15.82 3.42 -8.99
CA ASP A 55 -16.62 3.54 -10.21
C ASP A 55 -15.78 4.09 -11.38
N GLY A 56 -15.82 3.39 -12.52
CA GLY A 56 -15.50 3.90 -13.86
C GLY A 56 -14.02 4.05 -14.26
N ASN A 57 -13.21 4.75 -13.46
CA ASN A 57 -11.98 5.42 -13.93
C ASN A 57 -10.67 4.68 -13.58
N TRP A 58 -10.72 3.60 -12.81
CA TRP A 58 -9.51 2.94 -12.30
C TRP A 58 -8.87 2.02 -13.34
N ASN A 59 -7.55 2.17 -13.53
CA ASN A 59 -6.75 1.24 -14.31
C ASN A 59 -6.20 0.15 -13.41
N VAL A 60 -6.81 -1.03 -13.48
CA VAL A 60 -6.34 -2.23 -12.79
C VAL A 60 -5.39 -2.98 -13.73
N SER A 61 -4.18 -3.32 -13.27
CA SER A 61 -3.30 -4.19 -14.06
C SER A 61 -3.98 -5.51 -14.40
N LYS A 62 -3.84 -5.95 -15.65
CA LYS A 62 -4.23 -7.31 -16.06
C LYS A 62 -3.31 -8.39 -15.47
N SER A 63 -2.14 -7.99 -14.95
CA SER A 63 -1.21 -8.88 -14.26
C SER A 63 -1.61 -9.05 -12.79
N PRO A 64 -1.64 -10.28 -12.25
CA PRO A 64 -1.90 -10.53 -10.83
C PRO A 64 -0.78 -10.00 -9.90
N ILE A 65 0.40 -9.70 -10.47
CA ILE A 65 1.52 -9.07 -9.77
C ILE A 65 1.92 -7.83 -10.56
N SER A 66 1.60 -6.67 -10.01
CA SER A 66 1.89 -5.34 -10.56
C SER A 66 2.58 -4.41 -9.55
N MET A 67 2.78 -4.88 -8.32
CA MET A 67 3.51 -4.18 -7.26
C MET A 67 4.44 -5.15 -6.53
N LEU A 68 5.66 -4.71 -6.27
CA LEU A 68 6.65 -5.39 -5.42
C LEU A 68 7.24 -4.36 -4.47
N SER A 69 7.47 -4.74 -3.21
CA SER A 69 8.20 -3.91 -2.26
C SER A 69 9.08 -4.74 -1.35
N ILE A 70 10.21 -4.15 -0.96
CA ILE A 70 11.07 -4.67 0.09
C ILE A 70 11.33 -3.55 1.10
N SER A 71 11.28 -3.88 2.38
CA SER A 71 11.60 -2.93 3.44
C SER A 71 12.36 -3.59 4.57
N LYS A 72 13.06 -2.76 5.33
CA LYS A 72 13.82 -3.15 6.49
C LYS A 72 13.47 -2.26 7.68
N TYR A 73 13.19 -2.85 8.83
CA TYR A 73 13.10 -2.16 10.11
C TYR A 73 14.44 -1.50 10.45
N VAL A 74 14.39 -0.21 10.79
CA VAL A 74 15.57 0.61 11.10
C VAL A 74 15.59 1.13 12.54
N GLY A 75 14.53 0.90 13.32
CA GLY A 75 14.45 1.26 14.74
C GLY A 75 13.26 2.18 15.04
N GLU A 76 12.82 2.20 16.31
CA GLU A 76 11.78 3.11 16.81
C GLU A 76 10.50 3.14 15.94
N ASN A 77 10.01 1.97 15.51
CA ASN A 77 8.84 1.81 14.63
C ASN A 77 9.05 2.34 13.20
N PHE A 78 10.26 2.78 12.84
CA PHE A 78 10.62 3.13 11.48
C PHE A 78 11.11 1.93 10.68
N SER A 79 10.74 1.92 9.40
CA SER A 79 11.31 1.02 8.40
C SER A 79 11.63 1.80 7.14
N PHE A 80 12.73 1.45 6.47
CA PHE A 80 13.06 2.00 5.16
C PHE A 80 12.85 0.94 4.08
N GLY A 81 12.24 1.31 2.96
CA GLY A 81 11.95 0.39 1.87
C GLY A 81 12.03 1.00 0.50
N VAL A 82 12.00 0.11 -0.49
CA VAL A 82 11.92 0.43 -1.91
C VAL A 82 10.81 -0.41 -2.52
N GLY A 83 9.98 0.19 -3.36
CA GLY A 83 8.91 -0.45 -4.10
C GLY A 83 9.02 -0.19 -5.60
N ALA A 84 8.49 -1.10 -6.40
CA ALA A 84 8.37 -0.96 -7.83
C ALA A 84 6.98 -1.39 -8.29
N SER A 85 6.41 -0.66 -9.24
CA SER A 85 5.05 -0.87 -9.74
C SER A 85 5.02 -0.86 -11.26
N PHE A 86 4.29 -1.78 -11.87
CA PHE A 86 4.13 -1.90 -13.32
C PHE A 86 2.64 -2.09 -13.66
N ASN A 87 2.04 -1.14 -14.35
CA ASN A 87 0.63 -1.19 -14.78
C ASN A 87 0.50 -0.93 -16.28
N SER A 88 -0.61 -1.38 -16.84
CA SER A 88 -1.05 -1.00 -18.18
C SER A 88 -2.30 -0.13 -18.04
N ILE A 89 -2.21 1.12 -18.49
CA ILE A 89 -3.31 2.09 -18.42
C ILE A 89 -4.02 2.11 -19.76
N SER A 90 -5.35 1.94 -19.72
CA SER A 90 -6.23 1.92 -20.90
C SER A 90 -7.46 2.84 -20.75
N LYS A 91 -7.65 3.43 -19.57
CA LYS A 91 -8.72 4.38 -19.23
C LYS A 91 -8.12 5.72 -18.83
N TYR A 92 -8.64 6.79 -19.40
CA TYR A 92 -8.17 8.17 -19.15
C TYR A 92 -9.30 9.01 -18.57
N ALA A 93 -8.94 10.05 -17.82
CA ALA A 93 -9.82 11.01 -17.12
C ALA A 93 -10.94 11.63 -17.99
N THR A 94 -10.78 11.63 -19.31
CA THR A 94 -11.79 12.16 -20.25
C THR A 94 -13.01 11.25 -20.46
N GLY A 95 -13.09 10.09 -19.79
CA GLY A 95 -14.16 9.10 -19.99
C GLY A 95 -14.07 8.34 -21.31
N LEU A 96 -12.96 8.50 -22.05
CA LEU A 96 -12.67 7.78 -23.28
C LEU A 96 -12.02 6.43 -22.95
N GLU A 97 -12.76 5.34 -23.16
CA GLU A 97 -12.15 4.01 -23.27
C GLU A 97 -11.50 3.87 -24.65
N LEU A 98 -10.18 4.05 -24.71
CA LEU A 98 -9.42 3.85 -25.94
C LEU A 98 -8.98 2.37 -25.98
N SER A 99 -9.83 1.50 -26.56
CA SER A 99 -9.56 0.05 -26.66
C SER A 99 -8.21 -0.30 -27.29
N ASP A 100 -7.66 0.62 -28.09
CA ASP A 100 -6.46 0.41 -28.91
C ASP A 100 -5.21 1.14 -28.37
N ILE A 101 -5.33 1.96 -27.30
CA ILE A 101 -4.19 2.69 -26.71
C ILE A 101 -4.00 2.23 -25.27
N THR A 102 -3.01 1.37 -25.08
CA THR A 102 -2.52 0.95 -23.75
C THR A 102 -1.16 1.60 -23.52
N ASN A 103 -1.05 2.45 -22.50
CA ASN A 103 0.22 3.05 -22.11
C ASN A 103 0.80 2.30 -20.91
N ASP A 104 2.09 1.99 -20.98
CA ASP A 104 2.81 1.38 -19.87
C ASP A 104 3.08 2.42 -18.79
N TYR A 105 2.81 2.03 -17.55
CA TYR A 105 3.07 2.79 -16.35
C TYR A 105 4.09 2.04 -15.51
N PHE A 106 5.17 2.73 -15.15
CA PHE A 106 6.20 2.19 -14.31
C PHE A 106 6.57 3.18 -13.22
N SER A 107 6.78 2.70 -11.98
CA SER A 107 7.35 3.54 -10.94
C SER A 107 8.30 2.79 -10.02
N ILE A 108 9.27 3.52 -9.48
CA ILE A 108 10.18 3.09 -8.41
C ILE A 108 10.10 4.12 -7.30
N ASP A 109 9.85 3.66 -6.08
CA ASP A 109 9.52 4.52 -4.94
C ASP A 109 10.37 4.12 -3.73
N ALA A 110 11.07 5.08 -3.12
CA ALA A 110 11.68 4.90 -1.81
C ALA A 110 10.68 5.34 -0.73
N MET A 111 10.65 4.64 0.41
CA MET A 111 9.68 4.90 1.47
C MET A 111 10.32 4.80 2.84
N LEU A 112 10.16 5.87 3.63
CA LEU A 112 10.28 5.82 5.08
C LEU A 112 8.90 5.56 5.67
N LYS A 113 8.72 4.35 6.21
CA LYS A 113 7.49 3.86 6.85
C LYS A 113 7.58 4.08 8.36
N TYR A 114 6.52 4.60 8.96
CA TYR A 114 6.34 4.64 10.41
C TYR A 114 5.12 3.79 10.80
N ASP A 115 5.35 2.81 11.66
CA ASP A 115 4.30 1.93 12.18
C ASP A 115 3.52 2.64 13.30
N LEU A 116 2.20 2.74 13.11
CA LEU A 116 1.28 3.39 14.05
C LEU A 116 0.61 2.40 15.00
N SER A 117 0.92 1.11 14.95
CA SER A 117 0.22 0.07 15.71
C SER A 117 0.38 0.25 17.22
N GLU A 118 1.52 0.76 17.68
CA GLU A 118 1.71 1.08 19.10
C GLU A 118 0.80 2.23 19.58
N LEU A 119 0.42 3.15 18.67
CA LEU A 119 -0.40 4.32 18.99
C LEU A 119 -1.89 4.08 18.71
N LEU A 120 -2.20 3.32 17.65
CA LEU A 120 -3.50 3.24 17.00
C LEU A 120 -3.83 1.80 16.55
N ALA A 121 -3.41 0.76 17.26
CA ALA A 121 -3.83 -0.61 16.93
C ALA A 121 -5.36 -0.71 16.84
N ILE A 122 -5.86 -1.02 15.65
CA ILE A 122 -7.30 -1.16 15.39
C ILE A 122 -7.66 -2.62 15.61
N LYS A 123 -8.53 -2.90 16.58
CA LYS A 123 -9.05 -4.25 16.83
C LYS A 123 -10.50 -4.35 16.41
N VAL A 124 -10.78 -5.16 15.39
CA VAL A 124 -12.13 -5.40 14.88
C VAL A 124 -12.38 -6.90 14.87
N LEU A 125 -13.45 -7.35 15.55
CA LEU A 125 -13.88 -8.75 15.59
C LEU A 125 -12.78 -9.74 16.02
N GLY A 126 -11.86 -9.31 16.89
CA GLY A 126 -10.74 -10.14 17.38
C GLY A 126 -9.51 -10.14 16.46
N THR A 127 -9.58 -9.47 15.31
CA THR A 127 -8.46 -9.25 14.40
C THR A 127 -7.76 -7.93 14.72
N THR A 128 -6.44 -7.96 14.80
CA THR A 128 -5.60 -6.76 14.94
C THR A 128 -5.16 -6.28 13.56
N PHE A 129 -5.41 -5.01 13.30
CA PHE A 129 -4.96 -4.28 12.12
C PHE A 129 -3.90 -3.28 12.54
N GLU A 130 -2.84 -3.20 11.74
CA GLU A 130 -1.61 -2.49 12.06
C GLU A 130 -1.41 -1.34 11.08
N PRO A 131 -1.93 -0.15 11.40
CA PRO A 131 -1.81 0.99 10.52
C PRO A 131 -0.37 1.48 10.44
N PHE A 132 -0.02 2.06 9.29
CA PHE A 132 1.24 2.75 9.08
C PHE A 132 1.06 3.96 8.17
N VAL A 133 2.01 4.87 8.24
CA VAL A 133 2.17 5.96 7.27
C VAL A 133 3.53 5.86 6.60
N GLY A 134 3.63 6.40 5.39
CA GLY A 134 4.85 6.41 4.60
C GLY A 134 5.06 7.76 3.94
N ILE A 135 6.32 8.15 3.80
CA ILE A 135 6.72 9.26 2.94
C ILE A 135 7.98 8.89 2.17
N GLY A 136 8.16 9.45 0.98
CA GLY A 136 9.44 9.36 0.30
C GLY A 136 9.41 9.79 -1.15
N PRO A 137 10.59 9.89 -1.79
CA PRO A 137 10.69 10.23 -3.19
C PRO A 137 10.39 9.01 -4.06
N GLY A 138 9.86 9.28 -5.26
CA GLY A 138 9.69 8.28 -6.30
C GLY A 138 10.06 8.82 -7.67
N TRP A 139 10.18 7.92 -8.63
CA TRP A 139 10.27 8.23 -10.04
C TRP A 139 9.19 7.44 -10.76
N THR A 140 8.43 8.13 -11.62
CA THR A 140 7.32 7.55 -12.38
C THR A 140 7.56 7.80 -13.85
N SER A 141 7.35 6.77 -14.66
CA SER A 141 7.34 6.85 -16.12
C SER A 141 5.99 6.38 -16.63
N PHE A 142 5.42 7.15 -17.53
CA PHE A 142 4.13 6.91 -18.15
C PHE A 142 4.22 7.27 -19.63
N SER A 143 4.07 6.28 -20.52
CA SER A 143 4.26 6.47 -21.96
C SER A 143 5.63 7.12 -22.27
N ASP A 144 5.65 8.27 -22.96
CA ASP A 144 6.88 9.00 -23.31
C ASP A 144 7.29 10.05 -22.26
N GLN A 145 6.60 10.08 -21.11
CA GLN A 145 6.84 11.04 -20.03
C GLN A 145 7.44 10.33 -18.81
N ASP A 146 8.32 11.02 -18.10
CA ASP A 146 8.82 10.59 -16.81
C ASP A 146 9.01 11.79 -15.88
N GLY A 147 9.11 11.50 -14.58
CA GLY A 147 9.36 12.57 -13.61
C GLY A 147 9.54 12.10 -12.18
N LEU A 148 10.09 13.01 -11.38
CA LEU A 148 10.23 12.83 -9.94
C LEU A 148 8.91 13.09 -9.21
N THR A 149 8.69 12.34 -8.15
CA THR A 149 7.47 12.40 -7.34
C THR A 149 7.80 12.49 -5.85
N ALA A 150 6.99 13.23 -5.09
CA ALA A 150 6.93 13.17 -3.64
C ALA A 150 5.70 12.35 -3.24
N ASN A 151 5.94 11.23 -2.56
CA ASN A 151 4.92 10.26 -2.23
C ASN A 151 4.53 10.33 -0.76
N PHE A 152 3.24 10.21 -0.51
CA PHE A 152 2.66 10.02 0.82
C PHE A 152 1.80 8.76 0.81
N SER A 153 1.97 7.89 1.81
CA SER A 153 1.30 6.60 1.89
C SER A 153 0.57 6.43 3.21
N LEU A 154 -0.61 5.83 3.14
CA LEU A 154 -1.37 5.32 4.28
C LEU A 154 -1.62 3.84 4.04
N GLY A 155 -1.35 2.99 5.02
CA GLY A 155 -1.60 1.57 4.86
C GLY A 155 -1.91 0.85 6.15
N VAL A 156 -2.29 -0.41 5.99
CA VAL A 156 -2.65 -1.31 7.07
C VAL A 156 -2.06 -2.68 6.78
N ASN A 157 -1.31 -3.22 7.74
CA ASN A 157 -0.91 -4.62 7.73
C ASN A 157 -1.96 -5.47 8.45
N TYR A 158 -2.21 -6.65 7.90
CA TYR A 158 -3.05 -7.68 8.50
C TYR A 158 -2.30 -9.02 8.47
N TRP A 159 -1.95 -9.54 9.65
CA TRP A 159 -1.17 -10.77 9.77
C TRP A 159 -2.07 -12.00 9.93
N LEU A 160 -1.84 -13.00 9.08
CA LEU A 160 -2.46 -14.33 9.21
C LEU A 160 -1.66 -15.22 10.17
N THR A 161 -0.35 -15.05 10.17
CA THR A 161 0.61 -15.78 11.00
C THR A 161 1.72 -14.85 11.49
N GLU A 162 2.66 -15.36 12.28
CA GLU A 162 3.89 -14.65 12.65
C GLU A 162 4.83 -14.34 11.48
N THR A 163 4.49 -14.69 10.24
CA THR A 163 5.39 -14.56 9.08
C THR A 163 4.67 -14.07 7.83
N PHE A 164 3.41 -14.44 7.65
CA PHE A 164 2.63 -14.15 6.45
C PHE A 164 1.43 -13.27 6.77
N GLY A 165 1.12 -12.36 5.86
CA GLY A 165 -0.02 -11.46 5.98
C GLY A 165 -0.41 -10.81 4.67
N PHE A 166 -1.20 -9.76 4.79
CA PHE A 166 -1.57 -8.87 3.71
C PHE A 166 -1.28 -7.41 4.09
N VAL A 167 -1.02 -6.60 3.06
CA VAL A 167 -0.89 -5.15 3.16
C VAL A 167 -1.90 -4.53 2.22
N ALA A 168 -2.76 -3.68 2.78
CA ALA A 168 -3.55 -2.73 1.99
C ALA A 168 -2.89 -1.36 2.12
N MET A 169 -2.64 -0.68 1.00
CA MET A 169 -1.96 0.62 0.99
C MET A 169 -2.59 1.54 -0.04
N SER A 170 -2.80 2.79 0.36
CA SER A 170 -3.13 3.91 -0.50
C SER A 170 -1.93 4.84 -0.54
N GLU A 171 -1.59 5.34 -1.72
CA GLU A 171 -0.46 6.23 -1.92
C GLU A 171 -0.83 7.36 -2.87
N TYR A 172 -0.59 8.58 -2.42
CA TYR A 172 -0.67 9.78 -3.22
C TYR A 172 0.73 10.15 -3.71
N LYS A 173 0.87 10.39 -5.01
CA LYS A 173 2.13 10.75 -5.66
C LYS A 173 1.99 12.15 -6.25
N HIS A 174 2.69 13.12 -5.68
CA HIS A 174 2.73 14.47 -6.20
C HIS A 174 3.90 14.61 -7.19
N ASN A 175 3.62 15.01 -8.43
CA ASN A 175 4.66 15.25 -9.43
C ASN A 175 5.42 16.53 -9.07
N LEU A 176 6.76 16.46 -9.10
CA LEU A 176 7.64 17.57 -8.74
C LEU A 176 8.21 18.31 -9.96
N ASP A 177 8.09 17.72 -11.14
CA ASP A 177 8.52 18.33 -12.38
C ASP A 177 7.39 19.21 -12.92
N ASP A 178 7.72 20.45 -13.30
CA ASP A 178 6.82 21.36 -14.02
C ASP A 178 6.56 20.75 -15.40
N ILE A 179 5.50 19.95 -15.52
CA ILE A 179 5.08 19.40 -16.81
C ILE A 179 4.46 20.57 -17.58
N ASP A 180 5.22 21.11 -18.55
CA ASP A 180 4.75 22.12 -19.51
C ASP A 180 3.32 21.77 -19.96
N GLU A 181 2.43 22.78 -19.98
CA GLU A 181 0.95 22.76 -20.15
C GLU A 181 0.40 22.08 -21.44
N GLY A 182 1.10 21.12 -22.03
CA GLY A 182 0.81 20.55 -23.33
C GLY A 182 0.14 19.18 -23.36
N LEU A 183 0.37 18.25 -22.42
CA LEU A 183 0.00 16.84 -22.63
C LEU A 183 -0.27 16.03 -21.35
N MET A 184 -1.57 15.83 -21.03
CA MET A 184 -2.24 14.70 -20.35
C MET A 184 -1.68 14.09 -19.04
N LEU A 185 -0.66 14.65 -18.41
CA LEU A 185 -0.45 14.44 -16.97
C LEU A 185 -1.14 15.63 -16.28
N ASP A 186 -2.33 15.34 -15.75
CA ASP A 186 -3.18 16.27 -15.03
C ASP A 186 -2.41 16.98 -13.89
N GLU A 187 -2.73 18.25 -13.64
CA GLU A 187 -1.93 19.29 -12.97
C GLU A 187 -1.69 19.08 -11.45
N GLY A 188 -1.80 17.86 -10.90
CA GLY A 188 -1.91 17.66 -9.44
C GLY A 188 -1.16 16.48 -8.83
N GLY A 189 -1.32 15.26 -9.37
CA GLY A 189 -0.76 14.04 -8.78
C GLY A 189 -1.52 12.77 -9.18
N THR A 190 -1.06 11.62 -8.69
CA THR A 190 -1.61 10.29 -9.00
C THR A 190 -1.96 9.54 -7.71
N MET A 191 -3.07 8.82 -7.68
CA MET A 191 -3.44 7.92 -6.58
C MET A 191 -3.20 6.46 -6.93
N ARG A 192 -2.60 5.71 -6.01
CA ARG A 192 -2.31 4.28 -6.18
C ARG A 192 -2.83 3.48 -5.00
N TRP A 193 -3.63 2.46 -5.29
CA TRP A 193 -4.17 1.53 -4.31
C TRP A 193 -3.54 0.16 -4.51
N SER A 194 -2.95 -0.40 -3.47
CA SER A 194 -2.24 -1.68 -3.53
C SER A 194 -2.81 -2.67 -2.52
N LEU A 195 -3.03 -3.90 -2.97
CA LEU A 195 -3.30 -5.05 -2.11
C LEU A 195 -2.22 -6.10 -2.35
N MET A 196 -1.41 -6.35 -1.33
CA MET A 196 -0.22 -7.18 -1.43
C MET A 196 -0.23 -8.31 -0.42
N PHE A 197 0.24 -9.48 -0.82
CA PHE A 197 0.70 -10.50 0.11
C PHE A 197 2.06 -10.08 0.66
N VAL A 198 2.29 -10.33 1.95
CA VAL A 198 3.52 -9.94 2.64
C VAL A 198 4.14 -11.09 3.42
N ILE A 199 5.47 -11.14 3.40
CA ILE A 199 6.31 -12.05 4.17
C ILE A 199 7.29 -11.22 4.99
N LYS A 200 7.32 -11.40 6.31
CA LYS A 200 8.38 -10.87 7.18
C LYS A 200 9.38 -11.95 7.58
N PHE A 201 10.67 -11.63 7.65
CA PHE A 201 11.74 -12.58 7.89
C PHE A 201 12.98 -11.93 8.50
N GLY A 202 13.99 -12.76 8.81
CA GLY A 202 15.27 -12.32 9.36
C GLY A 202 15.38 -12.43 10.88
N LYS A 203 14.66 -13.39 11.49
CA LYS A 203 14.73 -13.73 12.91
C LYS A 203 16.18 -13.79 13.39
N ILE A 204 16.58 -12.81 14.21
CA ILE A 204 17.89 -12.82 14.87
C ILE A 204 17.68 -13.53 16.20
N GLU A 205 18.17 -14.77 16.30
CA GLU A 205 18.25 -15.52 17.57
C GLU A 205 19.35 -14.99 18.50
#